data_AF-A0A6L4AKF2-F1
#
_entry.id   AF-A0A6L4AKF2-F1
#
_cell.length_a   1.000
_cell.length_b   1.000
_cell.length_c   1.000
_cell.angle_alpha   90.00
_cell.angle_beta   90.00
_cell.angle_gamma   90.00
#
_symmetry.space_group_name_H-M   'P 1'
#
loop_
_entity.id
_entity.type
_entity.pdbx_description
1 polymer ?
#
loop_
_entity_poly.entity_id
_entity_poly.type
_entity_poly.pdbx_seq_one_letter_code
_entity_poly.pdbx_strand_id
1 'polypeptide(L)'
;MNRIALPFLALFMLTGLVPPAAHASGQAEGRYVTLHYTSREHLKSFNEKLDLGRKLSGQVLAKNIVTIEDEVVAKLDTVMEKVEVVLDMFPDNLRISVVLLEAEGDVSRVFAQKYGKQASHIAYYSLSEDTIYISVKDTRLAVIAHEMAHAIVDHYFTERPPYNIHELMAQFAEKHVTD
;
A
#
# COMPACT_ATOMS: atom_id res chain seq x y z
N MET A 1 -77.29 -0.19 8.26
CA MET A 1 -76.57 -0.28 6.97
C MET A 1 -76.29 1.16 6.53
N ASN A 2 -75.11 1.74 6.37
CA ASN A 2 -73.67 1.42 6.47
C ASN A 2 -72.98 2.76 6.82
N ARG A 3 -72.37 2.96 8.00
CA ARG A 3 -70.94 2.84 8.34
C ARG A 3 -69.92 3.57 7.42
N ILE A 4 -69.62 4.80 7.86
CA ILE A 4 -68.36 5.58 7.91
C ILE A 4 -67.05 4.90 7.43
N ALA A 5 -66.26 5.57 6.58
CA ALA A 5 -64.79 5.46 6.44
C ALA A 5 -64.22 6.71 5.70
N LEU A 6 -63.63 7.67 6.40
CA LEU A 6 -62.19 7.94 6.65
C LEU A 6 -61.37 8.52 5.46
N PRO A 7 -60.63 9.64 5.64
CA PRO A 7 -59.81 10.27 4.60
C PRO A 7 -58.42 9.62 4.49
N PHE A 8 -57.91 9.50 3.26
CA PHE A 8 -56.55 9.03 2.99
C PHE A 8 -55.52 10.09 3.41
N LEU A 9 -54.79 9.78 4.48
CA LEU A 9 -53.58 10.51 4.92
C LEU A 9 -52.40 10.00 4.08
N ALA A 10 -51.88 10.84 3.18
CA ALA A 10 -50.66 10.54 2.44
C ALA A 10 -49.45 10.73 3.37
N LEU A 11 -48.91 9.60 3.87
CA LEU A 11 -47.67 9.57 4.65
C LEU A 11 -46.47 9.66 3.68
N PHE A 12 -45.84 10.83 3.63
CA PHE A 12 -44.53 11.03 3.00
C PHE A 12 -43.49 10.19 3.76
N MET A 13 -43.14 9.02 3.25
CA MET A 13 -41.95 8.29 3.66
C MET A 13 -40.72 9.03 3.13
N LEU A 14 -40.17 9.92 3.94
CA LEU A 14 -38.83 10.45 3.77
C LEU A 14 -37.84 9.33 4.13
N THR A 15 -37.52 8.45 3.18
CA THR A 15 -36.36 7.58 3.31
C THR A 15 -35.12 8.42 3.09
N GLY A 16 -34.50 8.83 4.20
CA GLY A 16 -33.21 9.50 4.19
C GLY A 16 -32.19 8.61 3.49
N LEU A 17 -31.82 8.99 2.28
CA LEU A 17 -30.66 8.48 1.58
C LEU A 17 -29.43 8.94 2.38
N VAL A 18 -28.95 8.10 3.29
CA VAL A 18 -27.66 8.31 3.96
C VAL A 18 -26.63 8.23 2.84
N PRO A 19 -25.93 9.32 2.47
CA PRO A 19 -24.87 9.21 1.49
C PRO A 19 -23.83 8.22 2.03
N PRO A 20 -23.31 7.29 1.20
CA PRO A 20 -22.21 6.44 1.62
C PRO A 20 -21.10 7.37 2.12
N ALA A 21 -20.57 7.05 3.31
CA ALA A 21 -19.48 7.81 3.91
C ALA A 21 -18.42 8.04 2.84
N ALA A 22 -18.15 9.31 2.53
CA ALA A 22 -17.10 9.68 1.61
C ALA A 22 -15.78 9.18 2.22
N HIS A 23 -15.32 8.00 1.79
CA HIS A 23 -14.00 7.52 2.13
C HIS A 23 -13.03 8.51 1.50
N ALA A 24 -12.35 9.28 2.35
CA ALA A 24 -11.35 10.24 1.90
C ALA A 24 -10.21 9.45 1.26
N SER A 25 -10.13 9.50 -0.07
CA SER A 25 -8.95 9.13 -0.81
C SER A 25 -7.93 10.26 -0.72
N GLY A 26 -6.65 9.89 -0.71
CA GLY A 26 -5.57 10.84 -0.52
C GLY A 26 -4.25 10.33 -1.07
N GLN A 27 -3.28 11.23 -1.10
CA GLN A 27 -1.90 10.92 -1.41
C GLN A 27 -0.97 11.61 -0.44
N ALA A 28 0.17 10.99 -0.17
CA ALA A 28 1.24 11.55 0.66
C ALA A 28 2.58 11.28 -0.01
N GLU A 29 3.52 12.21 0.12
CA GLU A 29 4.82 12.12 -0.56
C GLU A 29 5.96 12.11 0.44
N GLY A 30 6.86 11.16 0.25
CA GLY A 30 8.14 11.06 0.93
C GLY A 30 9.31 11.32 -0.01
N ARG A 31 10.48 10.94 0.48
CA ARG A 31 11.73 10.99 -0.29
C ARG A 31 11.68 9.97 -1.43
N TYR A 32 11.35 8.71 -1.12
CA TYR A 32 11.35 7.61 -2.09
C TYR A 32 9.94 7.22 -2.54
N VAL A 33 8.93 7.44 -1.69
CA VAL A 33 7.60 6.89 -1.91
C VAL A 33 6.53 7.96 -2.10
N THR A 34 5.70 7.82 -3.13
CA THR A 34 4.39 8.46 -3.23
C THR A 34 3.30 7.45 -2.83
N LEU A 35 2.66 7.68 -1.70
CA LEU A 35 1.61 6.82 -1.15
C LEU A 35 0.24 7.22 -1.70
N HIS A 36 -0.54 6.25 -2.14
CA HIS A 36 -1.94 6.40 -2.55
C HIS A 36 -2.85 5.51 -1.70
N TYR A 37 -3.92 6.08 -1.17
CA TYR A 37 -4.92 5.35 -0.38
C TYR A 37 -6.33 5.85 -0.68
N THR A 38 -7.31 4.96 -0.56
CA THR A 38 -8.73 5.26 -0.84
C THR A 38 -9.55 5.53 0.42
N SER A 39 -9.00 5.19 1.59
CA SER A 39 -9.67 5.35 2.88
C SER A 39 -8.65 5.63 3.98
N ARG A 40 -8.96 6.58 4.85
CA ARG A 40 -8.17 6.85 6.06
C ARG A 40 -8.13 5.66 7.03
N GLU A 41 -9.15 4.80 7.01
CA GLU A 41 -9.16 3.56 7.78
C GLU A 41 -8.14 2.56 7.23
N HIS A 42 -8.04 2.44 5.91
CA HIS A 42 -7.01 1.60 5.27
C HIS A 42 -5.61 2.09 5.58
N LEU A 43 -5.40 3.42 5.49
CA LEU A 43 -4.13 4.04 5.87
C LEU A 43 -3.76 3.73 7.33
N LYS A 44 -4.71 3.91 8.24
CA LYS A 44 -4.50 3.60 9.66
C LYS A 44 -4.21 2.12 9.90
N SER A 45 -4.98 1.22 9.29
CA SER A 45 -4.78 -0.23 9.42
C SER A 45 -3.43 -0.67 8.86
N PHE A 46 -3.01 -0.09 7.73
CA PHE A 46 -1.69 -0.31 7.17
C PHE A 46 -0.59 0.16 8.14
N ASN A 47 -0.73 1.37 8.68
CA ASN A 47 0.23 1.95 9.62
C ASN A 47 0.43 1.08 10.88
N GLU A 48 -0.67 0.55 11.42
CA GLU A 48 -0.67 -0.31 12.62
C GLU A 48 -0.07 -1.69 12.34
N LYS A 49 -0.25 -2.24 11.13
CA LYS A 49 0.28 -3.56 10.74
C LYS A 49 1.72 -3.53 10.27
N LEU A 50 2.16 -2.41 9.70
CA LEU A 50 3.55 -2.22 9.30
C LEU A 50 4.43 -1.98 10.53
N ASP A 51 4.68 -3.08 11.26
CA ASP A 51 5.62 -3.12 12.38
C ASP A 51 7.06 -3.19 11.85
N LEU A 52 7.84 -2.15 12.13
CA LEU A 52 9.24 -2.07 11.72
C LEU A 52 10.21 -2.68 12.76
N GLY A 53 9.69 -3.12 13.91
CA GLY A 53 10.52 -3.50 15.05
C GLY A 53 11.28 -2.30 15.65
N ARG A 54 12.01 -2.56 16.73
CA ARG A 54 12.61 -1.49 17.56
C ARG A 54 13.64 -0.63 16.84
N LYS A 55 14.51 -1.25 16.03
CA LYS A 55 15.66 -0.58 15.39
C LYS A 55 15.19 0.44 14.34
N LEU A 56 14.38 0.00 13.39
CA LEU A 56 13.85 0.85 12.33
C LEU A 56 12.83 1.86 12.86
N SER A 57 12.00 1.50 13.84
CA SER A 57 11.09 2.46 14.49
C SER A 57 11.85 3.64 15.12
N GLY A 58 13.06 3.39 15.67
CA GLY A 58 13.91 4.47 16.18
C GLY A 58 14.35 5.48 15.12
N GLN A 59 14.52 5.04 13.86
CA GLN A 59 14.87 5.92 12.73
C GLN A 59 13.67 6.75 12.28
N VAL A 60 12.47 6.17 12.29
CA VAL A 60 11.22 6.87 11.99
C VAL A 60 10.96 8.00 12.99
N LEU A 61 11.19 7.76 14.29
CA LEU A 61 11.00 8.77 15.34
C LEU A 61 11.92 9.99 15.23
N ALA A 62 13.01 9.90 14.46
CA ALA A 62 13.88 11.05 14.18
C ALA A 62 13.31 11.98 13.09
N LYS A 63 12.25 11.56 12.38
CA LYS A 63 11.59 12.32 11.32
C LYS A 63 10.46 13.20 11.89
N ASN A 64 10.12 14.28 11.19
CA ASN A 64 9.06 15.19 11.62
C ASN A 64 7.68 14.61 11.25
N ILE A 65 6.98 14.02 12.21
CA ILE A 65 5.71 13.33 12.02
C ILE A 65 4.58 14.15 12.65
N VAL A 66 3.66 14.66 11.81
CA VAL A 66 2.50 15.45 12.26
C VAL A 66 1.19 14.68 12.03
N THR A 67 1.12 13.90 10.95
CA THR A 67 -0.06 13.17 10.49
C THR A 67 0.21 11.66 10.37
N ILE A 68 -0.85 10.87 10.18
CA ILE A 68 -0.72 9.41 9.94
C ILE A 68 -0.05 9.17 8.59
N GLU A 69 -0.39 10.01 7.61
CA GLU A 69 0.23 10.05 6.29
C GLU A 69 1.75 10.21 6.41
N ASP A 70 2.22 11.17 7.22
CA ASP A 70 3.64 11.39 7.46
C ASP A 70 4.30 10.15 8.10
N GLU A 71 3.64 9.52 9.07
CA GLU A 71 4.17 8.32 9.72
C GLU A 71 4.32 7.15 8.73
N VAL A 72 3.29 6.90 7.91
CA VAL A 72 3.32 5.79 6.93
C VAL A 72 4.40 6.03 5.89
N VAL A 73 4.49 7.25 5.35
CA VAL A 73 5.54 7.61 4.40
C VAL A 73 6.92 7.50 5.04
N ALA A 74 7.09 7.99 6.27
CA ALA A 74 8.34 7.88 7.01
C ALA A 74 8.76 6.42 7.22
N LYS A 75 7.80 5.53 7.52
CA LYS A 75 8.03 4.08 7.63
C LYS A 75 8.48 3.50 6.29
N LEU A 76 7.76 3.77 5.22
CA LEU A 76 8.07 3.25 3.87
C LEU A 76 9.45 3.73 3.39
N ASP A 77 9.76 5.02 3.54
CA ASP A 77 11.10 5.57 3.22
C ASP A 77 12.19 4.88 4.06
N THR A 78 11.94 4.64 5.35
CA THR A 78 12.92 3.96 6.23
C THR A 78 13.14 2.51 5.80
N VAL A 79 12.09 1.80 5.35
CA VAL A 79 12.25 0.45 4.80
C VAL A 79 13.03 0.51 3.49
N MET A 80 12.75 1.46 2.60
CA MET A 80 13.49 1.63 1.35
C MET A 80 14.98 1.86 1.61
N GLU A 81 15.32 2.81 2.48
CA GLU A 81 16.70 3.09 2.90
C GLU A 81 17.38 1.84 3.47
N LYS A 82 16.66 1.05 4.27
CA LYS A 82 17.20 -0.21 4.81
C LYS A 82 17.43 -1.25 3.72
N VAL A 83 16.54 -1.37 2.74
CA VAL A 83 16.71 -2.31 1.63
C VAL A 83 17.88 -1.91 0.74
N GLU A 84 18.08 -0.61 0.46
CA GLU A 84 19.28 -0.10 -0.25
C GLU A 84 20.55 -0.56 0.47
N VAL A 85 20.61 -0.39 1.80
CA VAL A 85 21.76 -0.82 2.62
C VAL A 85 21.94 -2.33 2.65
N VAL A 86 20.85 -3.11 2.70
CA VAL A 86 20.92 -4.58 2.71
C VAL A 86 21.45 -5.11 1.38
N LEU A 87 21.02 -4.53 0.26
CA LEU A 87 21.46 -4.93 -1.08
C LEU A 87 22.79 -4.31 -1.49
N ASP A 88 23.27 -3.29 -0.76
CA ASP A 88 24.39 -2.43 -1.14
C ASP A 88 24.17 -1.79 -2.53
N MET A 89 22.93 -1.34 -2.78
CA MET A 89 22.47 -0.77 -4.05
C MET A 89 21.77 0.56 -3.79
N PHE A 90 22.29 1.63 -4.37
CA PHE A 90 21.83 3.01 -4.15
C PHE A 90 21.49 3.67 -5.49
N PRO A 91 20.36 3.32 -6.12
CA PRO A 91 19.95 3.91 -7.39
C PRO A 91 19.72 5.43 -7.27
N ASP A 92 20.24 6.18 -8.25
CA ASP A 92 20.03 7.62 -8.32
C ASP A 92 18.56 7.94 -8.67
N ASN A 93 17.98 8.90 -7.95
CA ASN A 93 16.62 9.40 -8.19
C ASN A 93 15.49 8.34 -8.08
N LEU A 94 15.71 7.26 -7.31
CA LEU A 94 14.66 6.27 -7.06
C LEU A 94 13.40 6.93 -6.46
N ARG A 95 12.29 6.79 -7.18
CA ARG A 95 10.96 7.18 -6.70
C ARG A 95 9.93 6.19 -7.19
N ILE A 96 9.11 5.67 -6.27
CA ILE A 96 8.06 4.70 -6.57
C ILE A 96 6.73 5.15 -5.98
N SER A 97 5.63 4.61 -6.53
CA SER A 97 4.31 4.72 -5.94
C SER A 97 3.98 3.49 -5.10
N VAL A 98 3.24 3.68 -4.01
CA VAL A 98 2.66 2.59 -3.20
C VAL A 98 1.16 2.78 -3.13
N VAL A 99 0.40 1.79 -3.61
CA VAL A 99 -1.06 1.82 -3.65
C VAL A 99 -1.61 0.82 -2.64
N LEU A 100 -2.35 1.34 -1.66
CA LEU A 100 -3.02 0.53 -0.63
C LEU A 100 -4.36 0.01 -1.15
N LEU A 101 -4.49 -1.31 -1.20
CA LEU A 101 -5.71 -2.04 -1.56
C LEU A 101 -6.24 -2.78 -0.34
N GLU A 102 -7.55 -3.01 -0.25
CA GLU A 102 -8.14 -3.54 0.98
C GLU A 102 -7.69 -4.99 1.25
N ALA A 103 -7.72 -5.87 0.23
CA ALA A 103 -7.44 -7.28 0.37
C ALA A 103 -6.65 -7.88 -0.81
N GLU A 104 -6.13 -9.10 -0.65
CA GLU A 104 -5.50 -9.90 -1.71
C GLU A 104 -6.34 -9.99 -2.99
N GLY A 105 -7.67 -10.14 -2.85
CA GLY A 105 -8.58 -10.21 -3.99
C GLY A 105 -8.61 -8.92 -4.82
N ASP A 106 -8.34 -7.76 -4.21
CA ASP A 106 -8.24 -6.49 -4.92
C ASP A 106 -6.92 -6.36 -5.65
N VAL A 107 -5.81 -6.78 -5.02
CA VAL A 107 -4.48 -6.84 -5.64
C VAL A 107 -4.52 -7.75 -6.86
N SER A 108 -5.07 -8.96 -6.69
CA SER A 108 -5.21 -9.95 -7.77
C SER A 108 -6.10 -9.44 -8.91
N ARG A 109 -7.16 -8.69 -8.59
CA ARG A 109 -8.03 -8.06 -9.59
C ARG A 109 -7.29 -6.97 -10.37
N VAL A 110 -6.55 -6.10 -9.69
CA VAL A 110 -5.74 -5.06 -10.36
C VAL A 110 -4.67 -5.72 -11.24
N PHE A 111 -4.01 -6.77 -10.76
CA PHE A 111 -3.04 -7.55 -11.53
C PHE A 111 -3.68 -8.16 -12.79
N ALA A 112 -4.83 -8.83 -12.65
CA ALA A 112 -5.53 -9.46 -13.77
C ALA A 112 -6.00 -8.46 -14.82
N GLN A 113 -6.49 -7.29 -14.39
CA GLN A 113 -6.87 -6.21 -15.29
C GLN A 113 -5.66 -5.66 -16.07
N LYS A 114 -4.50 -5.57 -15.43
CA LYS A 114 -3.29 -5.00 -16.02
C LYS A 114 -2.58 -5.97 -16.97
N TYR A 115 -2.46 -7.24 -16.59
CA TYR A 115 -1.64 -8.22 -17.30
C TYR A 115 -2.45 -9.30 -18.03
N GLY A 116 -3.78 -9.32 -17.90
CA GLY A 116 -4.64 -10.34 -18.53
C GLY A 116 -4.43 -11.76 -17.98
N LYS A 117 -3.78 -11.89 -16.80
CA LYS A 117 -3.43 -13.17 -16.18
C LYS A 117 -3.99 -13.23 -14.76
N GLN A 118 -4.55 -14.37 -14.40
CA GLN A 118 -4.98 -14.62 -13.03
C GLN A 118 -3.77 -15.06 -12.19
N ALA A 119 -3.59 -14.41 -11.04
CA ALA A 119 -2.60 -14.80 -10.05
C ALA A 119 -3.06 -14.32 -8.68
N SER A 120 -2.76 -15.10 -7.64
CA SER A 120 -3.08 -14.79 -6.25
C SER A 120 -1.89 -14.07 -5.64
N HIS A 121 -1.97 -12.76 -5.54
CA HIS A 121 -0.90 -11.91 -5.02
C HIS A 121 -1.43 -11.05 -3.87
N ILE A 122 -0.73 -11.07 -2.74
CA ILE A 122 -0.97 -10.14 -1.62
C ILE A 122 -0.27 -8.79 -1.84
N ALA A 123 0.78 -8.78 -2.66
CA ALA A 123 1.48 -7.60 -3.15
C ALA A 123 2.17 -7.92 -4.48
N TYR A 124 2.48 -6.90 -5.27
CA TYR A 124 3.43 -7.00 -6.38
C TYR A 124 3.98 -5.63 -6.79
N TYR A 125 5.20 -5.60 -7.29
CA TYR A 125 5.82 -4.48 -7.98
C TYR A 125 5.49 -4.48 -9.49
N SER A 126 4.88 -3.40 -9.95
CA SER A 126 4.54 -3.12 -11.35
C SER A 126 5.69 -2.36 -12.01
N LEU A 127 6.50 -3.07 -12.80
CA LEU A 127 7.64 -2.50 -13.52
C LEU A 127 7.25 -1.31 -14.41
N SER A 128 6.17 -1.43 -15.17
CA SER A 128 5.79 -0.39 -16.14
C SER A 128 5.30 0.91 -15.51
N GLU A 129 5.10 0.93 -14.20
CA GLU A 129 4.48 2.05 -13.48
C GLU A 129 5.26 2.47 -12.23
N ASP A 130 6.40 1.83 -11.96
CA ASP A 130 7.17 2.03 -10.73
C ASP A 130 6.27 1.97 -9.48
N THR A 131 5.33 1.03 -9.45
CA THR A 131 4.24 1.01 -8.46
C THR A 131 4.16 -0.31 -7.72
N ILE A 132 4.21 -0.27 -6.39
CA ILE A 132 3.86 -1.40 -5.52
C ILE A 132 2.37 -1.34 -5.23
N TYR A 133 1.65 -2.42 -5.54
CA TYR A 133 0.28 -2.64 -5.08
C TYR A 133 0.31 -3.60 -3.91
N ILE A 134 -0.32 -3.24 -2.78
CA ILE A 134 -0.30 -4.09 -1.58
C ILE A 134 -1.65 -4.17 -0.88
N SER A 135 -1.99 -5.38 -0.42
CA SER A 135 -3.11 -5.65 0.47
C SER A 135 -2.82 -5.12 1.89
N VAL A 136 -3.68 -4.24 2.37
CA VAL A 136 -3.69 -3.76 3.76
C VAL A 136 -3.99 -4.90 4.73
N LYS A 137 -4.76 -5.91 4.33
CA LYS A 137 -5.04 -7.09 5.17
C LYS A 137 -3.80 -7.93 5.44
N ASP A 138 -2.93 -8.04 4.45
CA ASP A 138 -1.78 -8.96 4.43
C ASP A 138 -0.42 -8.25 4.54
N THR A 139 -0.45 -6.96 4.92
CA THR A 139 0.75 -6.13 5.08
C THR A 139 1.66 -6.68 6.17
N ARG A 140 2.94 -6.85 5.83
CA ARG A 140 4.04 -7.19 6.74
C ARG A 140 5.35 -6.62 6.20
N LEU A 141 6.26 -6.25 7.10
CA LEU A 141 7.57 -5.68 6.76
C LEU A 141 8.31 -6.49 5.68
N ALA A 142 8.35 -7.81 5.85
CA ALA A 142 8.97 -8.74 4.92
C ALA A 142 8.45 -8.59 3.46
N VAL A 143 7.13 -8.46 3.28
CA VAL A 143 6.52 -8.31 1.95
C VAL A 143 6.87 -6.95 1.35
N ILE A 144 6.77 -5.87 2.12
CA ILE A 144 7.16 -4.55 1.62
C ILE A 144 8.65 -4.52 1.23
N ALA A 145 9.52 -5.10 2.05
CA ALA A 145 10.95 -5.19 1.77
C ALA A 145 11.25 -5.98 0.48
N HIS A 146 10.52 -7.08 0.27
CA HIS A 146 10.61 -7.89 -0.95
C HIS A 146 10.26 -7.06 -2.19
N GLU A 147 9.11 -6.37 -2.18
CA GLU A 147 8.67 -5.57 -3.33
C GLU A 147 9.57 -4.33 -3.56
N MET A 148 10.07 -3.71 -2.49
CA MET A 148 11.03 -2.61 -2.59
C MET A 148 12.37 -3.06 -3.17
N ALA A 149 12.81 -4.28 -2.87
CA ALA A 149 14.00 -4.84 -3.48
C ALA A 149 13.85 -5.04 -4.98
N HIS A 150 12.67 -5.46 -5.45
CA HIS A 150 12.39 -5.49 -6.89
C HIS A 150 12.54 -4.11 -7.53
N ALA A 151 12.02 -3.06 -6.89
CA ALA A 151 12.15 -1.69 -7.36
C ALA A 151 13.61 -1.20 -7.37
N ILE A 152 14.36 -1.42 -6.29
CA ILE A 152 15.77 -1.01 -6.18
C ILE A 152 16.61 -1.69 -7.25
N VAL A 153 16.51 -3.01 -7.39
CA VAL A 153 17.28 -3.76 -8.38
C VAL A 153 16.96 -3.26 -9.80
N ASP A 154 15.70 -2.98 -10.07
CA ASP A 154 15.26 -2.53 -11.37
C ASP A 154 15.77 -1.13 -11.74
N HIS A 155 15.84 -0.22 -10.76
CA HIS A 155 16.40 1.13 -10.94
C HIS A 155 17.93 1.17 -10.87
N TYR A 156 18.56 0.17 -10.24
CA TYR A 156 20.01 0.13 -10.07
C TYR A 156 20.73 -0.43 -11.31
N PHE A 157 20.21 -1.49 -11.93
CA PHE A 157 20.83 -2.09 -13.10
C PHE A 157 20.28 -1.49 -14.39
N THR A 158 21.18 -1.05 -15.29
CA THR A 158 20.79 -0.61 -16.64
C THR A 158 20.08 -1.72 -17.41
N GLU A 159 20.55 -2.96 -17.25
CA GLU A 159 19.95 -4.15 -17.85
C GLU A 159 19.47 -5.06 -16.72
N ARG A 160 18.17 -5.36 -16.70
CA ARG A 160 17.57 -6.15 -15.62
C ARG A 160 18.25 -7.51 -15.50
N PRO A 161 18.65 -7.92 -14.28
CA PRO A 161 19.19 -9.26 -14.03
C PRO A 161 18.20 -10.37 -14.43
N PRO A 162 18.68 -11.60 -14.72
CA PRO A 162 17.80 -12.73 -14.96
C PRO A 162 16.81 -12.94 -13.82
N TYR A 163 15.58 -13.33 -14.15
CA TYR A 163 14.46 -13.40 -13.20
C TYR A 163 14.82 -14.11 -11.88
N ASN A 164 15.45 -15.28 -11.93
CA ASN A 164 15.82 -16.02 -10.72
C ASN A 164 16.81 -15.27 -9.82
N ILE A 165 17.69 -14.43 -10.38
CA ILE A 165 18.63 -13.61 -9.62
C ILE A 165 17.90 -12.41 -9.03
N HIS A 166 16.97 -11.80 -9.78
CA HIS A 166 16.11 -10.72 -9.32
C HIS A 166 15.29 -11.13 -8.08
N GLU A 167 14.64 -12.30 -8.15
CA GLU A 167 13.92 -12.92 -7.03
C GLU A 167 14.84 -13.26 -5.84
N LEU A 168 16.04 -13.79 -6.11
CA LEU A 168 16.99 -14.12 -5.05
C LEU A 168 17.41 -12.88 -4.24
N MET A 169 17.60 -11.74 -4.90
CA MET A 169 17.90 -10.47 -4.24
C MET A 169 16.70 -9.95 -3.43
N ALA A 170 15.49 -10.09 -3.95
CA ALA A 170 14.27 -9.73 -3.22
C ALA A 170 14.09 -10.58 -1.94
N GLN A 171 14.31 -11.89 -2.03
CA GLN A 171 14.30 -12.80 -0.89
C GLN A 171 15.43 -12.49 0.12
N PHE A 172 16.60 -12.07 -0.36
CA PHE A 172 17.69 -11.64 0.51
C PHE A 172 17.29 -10.39 1.30
N ALA A 173 16.76 -9.36 0.64
CA ALA A 173 16.24 -8.16 1.30
C ALA A 173 15.12 -8.48 2.30
N GLU A 174 14.15 -9.30 1.92
CA GLU A 174 13.06 -9.77 2.78
C GLU A 174 13.60 -10.37 4.10
N LYS A 175 14.62 -11.22 4.00
CA LYS A 175 15.19 -11.93 5.14
C LYS A 175 16.03 -11.03 6.05
N HIS A 176 16.73 -10.04 5.47
CA HIS A 176 17.76 -9.26 6.16
C HIS A 176 17.33 -7.82 6.50
N VAL A 177 16.08 -7.42 6.20
CA VAL A 177 15.55 -6.08 6.51
C VAL A 177 15.58 -5.74 8.00
N THR A 178 15.57 -6.73 8.90
CA THR A 178 15.60 -6.51 10.35
C THR A 178 16.98 -6.61 11.00
N ASP A 179 18.03 -6.93 10.24
CA ASP A 179 19.39 -7.11 10.76
C ASP A 179 20.02 -5.80 11.26
#